data_AF-A0A4W5R0G4-F1
#
_entry.id   AF-A0A4W5R0G4-F1
#
_cell.length_a   1.000
_cell.length_b   1.000
_cell.length_c   1.000
_cell.angle_alpha   90.00
_cell.angle_beta   90.00
_cell.angle_gamma   90.00
#
_symmetry.space_group_name_H-M   'P 1'
#
loop_
_entity.id
_entity.type
_entity.pdbx_description
1 polymer ?
#
loop_
_entity_poly.entity_id
_entity_poly.type
_entity_poly.pdbx_seq_one_letter_code
_entity_poly.pdbx_strand_id
1 'polypeptide(L)'
;MTERVNNFPPLPKFLRIKPCFYQNVEEEIPAPHRQLVRRVYNLWMLYSVTLCVNVVSCIAWWAGGGSAANFGLSLLWLLLFSPCSYTCWFRPLYKAFRADSSFNFMAFFFIFFLQCVLALIQTVGISGWGACGWIATVLFFSYNVGSAVVMLFSALLFTLVTVLMGLVLITVHRMYRGGGGSFERAQEEWTTGLWKSAPVREAGFNAVNETGPSLPQYPAAVPSYPDNGPW
;
A
#
# COMPACT_ATOMS: atom_id res chain seq x y z
N MET A 1 -23.23 -16.65 10.97
CA MET A 1 -22.11 -15.88 10.40
C MET A 1 -22.57 -15.35 9.05
N THR A 2 -22.88 -14.06 8.96
CA THR A 2 -23.25 -13.42 7.69
C THR A 2 -22.05 -13.46 6.76
N GLU A 3 -22.19 -14.13 5.61
CA GLU A 3 -21.13 -14.27 4.62
C GLU A 3 -20.77 -12.87 4.09
N ARG A 4 -19.55 -12.40 4.39
CA ARG A 4 -19.12 -11.04 4.00
C ARG A 4 -18.94 -10.96 2.49
N VAL A 5 -19.81 -10.19 1.82
CA VAL A 5 -19.85 -10.07 0.35
C VAL A 5 -18.61 -9.36 -0.18
N ASN A 6 -17.80 -10.04 -1.01
CA ASN A 6 -16.63 -9.44 -1.64
C ASN A 6 -16.98 -8.13 -2.36
N ASN A 7 -16.28 -7.05 -2.03
CA ASN A 7 -16.55 -5.68 -2.52
C ASN A 7 -15.35 -5.10 -3.30
N PHE A 8 -14.27 -5.86 -3.45
CA PHE A 8 -12.99 -5.34 -3.89
C PHE A 8 -12.30 -6.22 -4.96
N PRO A 9 -11.73 -5.65 -6.06
CA PRO A 9 -11.78 -4.25 -6.48
C PRO A 9 -13.15 -3.85 -7.06
N PRO A 10 -13.62 -2.59 -6.86
CA PRO A 10 -14.83 -2.07 -7.48
C PRO A 10 -14.56 -1.79 -8.96
N LEU A 11 -14.58 -2.84 -9.78
CA LEU A 11 -14.38 -2.70 -11.21
C LEU A 11 -15.69 -2.26 -11.88
N PRO A 12 -15.62 -1.42 -12.93
CA PRO A 12 -16.77 -1.15 -13.78
C PRO A 12 -17.40 -2.47 -14.24
N LYS A 13 -18.72 -2.60 -14.19
CA LYS A 13 -19.46 -3.84 -14.56
C LYS A 13 -19.14 -4.37 -15.97
N PHE A 14 -18.51 -3.56 -16.81
CA PHE A 14 -18.01 -3.92 -18.14
C PHE A 14 -16.81 -4.88 -18.10
N LEU A 15 -15.91 -4.75 -17.13
CA LEU A 15 -14.87 -5.73 -16.86
C LEU A 15 -15.53 -6.87 -16.08
N ARG A 16 -15.76 -8.03 -16.70
CA ARG A 16 -16.35 -9.25 -16.10
C ARG A 16 -15.44 -9.90 -15.03
N ILE A 17 -14.80 -9.10 -14.19
CA ILE A 17 -13.96 -9.55 -13.09
C ILE A 17 -14.82 -9.43 -11.82
N LYS A 18 -15.14 -10.56 -11.20
CA LYS A 18 -15.89 -10.58 -9.94
C LYS A 18 -15.02 -9.99 -8.83
N PRO A 19 -15.57 -9.19 -7.91
CA PRO A 19 -14.85 -8.76 -6.71
C PRO A 19 -14.27 -9.98 -5.99
N CYS A 20 -12.95 -10.02 -5.83
CA CYS A 20 -12.24 -11.17 -5.26
C CYS A 20 -12.10 -11.09 -3.74
N PHE A 21 -12.25 -9.90 -3.14
CA PHE A 21 -12.00 -9.69 -1.72
C PHE A 21 -13.06 -8.82 -1.05
N TYR A 22 -13.38 -9.15 0.20
CA TYR A 22 -14.02 -8.22 1.12
C TYR A 22 -12.96 -7.25 1.64
N GLN A 23 -13.21 -5.95 1.54
CA GLN A 23 -12.36 -4.91 2.11
C GLN A 23 -13.25 -3.81 2.68
N ASN A 24 -13.25 -3.66 4.01
CA ASN A 24 -13.97 -2.62 4.72
C ASN A 24 -13.02 -1.91 5.70
N VAL A 25 -12.49 -0.76 5.26
CA VAL A 25 -11.54 0.05 6.03
C VAL A 25 -12.17 0.59 7.32
N GLU A 26 -13.48 0.81 7.36
CA GLU A 26 -14.17 1.35 8.53
C GLU A 26 -14.42 0.31 9.62
N GLU A 27 -14.52 -0.96 9.25
CA GLU A 27 -14.77 -2.04 10.20
C GLU A 27 -13.49 -2.74 10.67
N GLU A 28 -12.47 -2.85 9.80
CA GLU A 28 -11.28 -3.67 10.09
C GLU A 28 -10.05 -2.87 10.56
N ILE A 29 -10.05 -1.54 10.48
CA ILE A 29 -8.89 -0.70 10.84
C ILE A 29 -9.27 0.24 11.99
N PRO A 30 -8.40 0.41 13.00
CA PRO A 30 -8.62 1.40 14.07
C PRO A 30 -8.80 2.81 13.53
N ALA A 31 -9.75 3.57 14.09
CA ALA A 31 -10.11 4.94 13.68
C ALA A 31 -8.94 5.88 13.33
N PRO A 32 -7.82 5.95 14.10
CA PRO A 32 -6.71 6.86 13.78
C PRO A 32 -5.97 6.53 12.46
N HIS A 33 -5.98 5.27 12.02
CA HIS A 33 -5.20 4.83 10.84
C HIS A 33 -6.04 4.70 9.56
N ARG A 34 -7.37 4.77 9.64
CA ARG A 34 -8.29 4.62 8.50
C ARG A 34 -8.00 5.59 7.36
N GLN A 35 -7.76 6.86 7.69
CA GLN A 35 -7.50 7.89 6.68
C GLN A 35 -6.19 7.64 5.93
N LEU A 36 -5.17 7.13 6.62
CA LEU A 36 -3.90 6.80 5.99
C LEU A 36 -4.04 5.60 5.04
N VAL A 37 -4.72 4.53 5.48
CA VAL A 37 -4.94 3.36 4.62
C VAL A 37 -5.77 3.73 3.38
N ARG A 38 -6.76 4.63 3.52
CA ARG A 38 -7.53 5.17 2.39
C ARG A 38 -6.65 5.99 1.43
N ARG A 39 -5.74 6.82 1.93
CA ARG A 39 -4.77 7.57 1.10
C ARG A 39 -3.82 6.64 0.36
N VAL A 40 -3.31 5.61 1.03
CA VAL A 40 -2.46 4.58 0.44
C VAL A 40 -3.20 3.79 -0.64
N TYR A 41 -4.46 3.46 -0.39
CA TYR A 41 -5.32 2.80 -1.36
C TYR A 41 -5.52 3.66 -2.62
N ASN A 42 -5.80 4.96 -2.44
CA ASN A 42 -5.91 5.90 -3.56
C ASN A 42 -4.59 6.05 -4.32
N LEU A 43 -3.45 6.00 -3.63
CA LEU A 43 -2.13 6.01 -4.25
C LEU A 43 -1.90 4.76 -5.11
N TRP A 44 -2.29 3.57 -4.65
CA TRP A 44 -2.23 2.36 -5.46
C TRP A 44 -3.09 2.48 -6.72
N MET A 45 -4.33 2.96 -6.60
CA MET A 45 -5.19 3.20 -7.77
C MET A 45 -4.56 4.21 -8.74
N LEU A 46 -4.02 5.31 -8.22
CA LEU A 46 -3.35 6.33 -9.02
C LEU A 46 -2.14 5.75 -9.78
N TYR A 47 -1.37 4.88 -9.13
CA TYR A 47 -0.26 4.18 -9.79
C TYR A 47 -0.75 3.27 -10.92
N SER A 48 -1.80 2.47 -10.70
CA SER A 48 -2.40 1.64 -11.76
C SER A 48 -2.94 2.48 -12.92
N VAL A 49 -3.62 3.60 -12.65
CA VAL A 49 -4.08 4.54 -13.68
C VAL A 49 -2.88 5.15 -14.43
N THR A 50 -1.81 5.49 -13.73
CA THR A 50 -0.58 6.03 -14.34
C THR A 50 0.04 5.03 -15.31
N LEU A 51 0.06 3.74 -14.97
CA LEU A 51 0.50 2.68 -15.88
C LEU A 51 -0.40 2.57 -17.11
N CYS A 52 -1.73 2.73 -16.97
CA CYS A 52 -2.64 2.76 -18.11
C CYS A 52 -2.37 3.96 -19.03
N VAL A 53 -2.20 5.15 -18.46
CA VAL A 53 -1.85 6.36 -19.22
C VAL A 53 -0.50 6.18 -19.90
N ASN A 54 0.47 5.53 -19.25
CA ASN A 54 1.76 5.20 -19.85
C ASN A 54 1.64 4.29 -21.09
N VAL A 55 0.72 3.32 -21.08
CA VAL A 55 0.44 2.52 -22.29
C VAL A 55 -0.06 3.41 -23.43
N VAL A 56 -1.00 4.33 -23.15
CA VAL A 56 -1.49 5.30 -24.15
C VAL A 56 -0.36 6.19 -24.67
N SER A 57 0.53 6.66 -23.79
CA SER A 57 1.70 7.44 -24.17
C SER A 57 2.70 6.64 -25.00
N CYS A 58 2.91 5.35 -24.71
CA CYS A 58 3.74 4.49 -25.55
C CYS A 58 3.10 4.18 -26.91
N ILE A 59 1.76 4.14 -27.00
CA ILE A 59 1.07 4.08 -28.30
C ILE A 59 1.29 5.38 -29.08
N ALA A 60 1.16 6.54 -28.43
CA ALA A 60 1.41 7.84 -29.05
C ALA A 60 2.88 7.98 -29.52
N TRP A 61 3.84 7.51 -28.71
CA TRP A 61 5.25 7.40 -29.08
C TRP A 61 5.42 6.56 -30.35
N TRP A 62 4.79 5.38 -30.40
CA TRP A 62 4.90 4.48 -31.54
C TRP A 62 4.27 5.08 -32.80
N ALA A 63 3.06 5.65 -32.70
CA ALA A 63 2.40 6.37 -33.78
C ALA A 63 3.20 7.59 -34.26
N GLY A 64 3.96 8.22 -33.36
CA GLY A 64 4.83 9.33 -33.66
C GLY A 64 6.13 8.95 -34.38
N GLY A 65 6.39 7.66 -34.62
CA GLY A 65 7.57 7.13 -35.33
C GLY A 65 8.63 6.49 -34.42
N GLY A 66 8.33 6.30 -33.13
CA GLY A 66 9.25 5.67 -32.20
C GLY A 66 9.10 4.14 -32.07
N SER A 67 10.03 3.48 -31.38
CA SER A 67 10.05 2.01 -31.28
C SER A 67 8.83 1.38 -30.58
N ALA A 68 8.31 0.30 -31.17
CA ALA A 68 7.23 -0.53 -30.62
C ALA A 68 7.62 -1.29 -29.33
N ALA A 69 8.92 -1.42 -29.04
CA ALA A 69 9.39 -2.10 -27.83
C ALA A 69 8.88 -1.43 -26.54
N ASN A 70 8.81 -0.09 -26.53
CA ASN A 70 8.27 0.65 -25.40
C ASN A 70 6.79 0.34 -25.15
N PHE A 71 6.00 0.16 -26.21
CA PHE A 71 4.61 -0.25 -26.10
C PHE A 71 4.49 -1.65 -25.48
N GLY A 72 5.19 -2.64 -26.03
CA GLY A 72 5.15 -4.02 -25.50
C GLY A 72 5.54 -4.10 -24.03
N LEU A 73 6.62 -3.40 -23.64
CA LEU A 73 7.06 -3.33 -22.25
C LEU A 73 6.08 -2.56 -21.35
N SER A 74 5.47 -1.47 -21.83
CA SER A 74 4.47 -0.73 -21.05
C SER A 74 3.25 -1.59 -20.71
N LEU A 75 2.82 -2.45 -21.63
CA LEU A 75 1.71 -3.37 -21.42
C LEU A 75 2.09 -4.48 -20.44
N LEU A 76 3.31 -5.03 -20.57
CA LEU A 76 3.86 -5.99 -19.61
C LEU A 76 3.91 -5.40 -18.20
N TRP A 77 4.38 -4.16 -18.04
CA TRP A 77 4.43 -3.46 -16.76
C TRP A 77 3.06 -3.19 -16.19
N LEU A 78 2.08 -2.81 -17.00
CA LEU A 78 0.70 -2.64 -16.55
C LEU A 78 0.16 -3.96 -15.96
N LEU A 79 0.35 -5.08 -16.67
CA LEU A 79 -0.17 -6.39 -16.27
C LEU A 79 0.58 -6.99 -15.08
N LEU A 80 1.89 -6.76 -14.97
CA LEU A 80 2.71 -7.30 -13.89
C LEU A 80 2.66 -6.42 -12.63
N PHE A 81 2.92 -5.12 -12.77
CA PHE A 81 3.07 -4.23 -11.63
C PHE A 81 1.74 -3.85 -10.98
N SER A 82 0.62 -3.79 -11.72
CA SER A 82 -0.68 -3.50 -11.10
C SER A 82 -1.12 -4.54 -10.06
N PRO A 83 -1.16 -5.86 -10.35
CA PRO A 83 -1.50 -6.87 -9.34
C PRO A 83 -0.38 -7.14 -8.34
N CYS A 84 0.89 -7.05 -8.76
CA CYS A 84 2.05 -7.25 -7.87
C CYS A 84 2.08 -6.14 -6.81
N SER A 85 1.93 -4.87 -7.20
CA SER A 85 1.90 -3.74 -6.26
C SER A 85 0.80 -3.89 -5.20
N TYR A 86 -0.40 -4.32 -5.60
CA TYR A 86 -1.48 -4.59 -4.66
C TYR A 86 -1.12 -5.69 -3.64
N THR A 87 -0.57 -6.79 -4.14
CA THR A 87 -0.29 -7.98 -3.31
C THR A 87 0.93 -7.78 -2.41
N CYS A 88 1.94 -7.08 -2.91
CA CYS A 88 3.26 -7.04 -2.30
C CYS A 88 3.45 -5.84 -1.35
N TRP A 89 2.71 -4.74 -1.48
CA TRP A 89 2.83 -3.63 -0.52
C TRP A 89 1.50 -3.16 0.06
N PHE A 90 0.43 -3.08 -0.72
CA PHE A 90 -0.86 -2.66 -0.15
C PHE A 90 -1.39 -3.69 0.86
N ARG A 91 -1.35 -4.98 0.51
CA ARG A 91 -1.80 -6.06 1.39
C ARG A 91 -1.00 -6.20 2.69
N PRO A 92 0.35 -6.22 2.66
CA PRO A 92 1.14 -6.22 3.89
C PRO A 92 0.84 -5.02 4.76
N LEU A 93 0.67 -3.82 4.18
CA LEU A 93 0.29 -2.63 4.94
C LEU A 93 -1.08 -2.76 5.60
N TYR A 94 -2.08 -3.26 4.85
CA TYR A 94 -3.42 -3.49 5.38
C TYR A 94 -3.40 -4.48 6.55
N LYS A 95 -2.65 -5.57 6.42
CA LYS A 95 -2.44 -6.54 7.51
C LYS A 95 -1.69 -5.94 8.69
N ALA A 96 -0.68 -5.12 8.44
CA ALA A 96 0.09 -4.43 9.46
C ALA A 96 -0.80 -3.53 10.32
N PHE A 97 -1.65 -2.71 9.72
CA PHE A 97 -2.57 -1.85 10.47
C PHE A 97 -3.74 -2.60 11.13
N ARG A 98 -4.20 -3.70 10.55
CA ARG A 98 -5.28 -4.51 11.13
C ARG A 98 -4.82 -5.30 12.36
N ALA A 99 -3.60 -5.85 12.34
CA ALA A 99 -3.07 -6.70 13.39
C ALA A 99 -2.00 -6.02 14.26
N ASP A 100 -1.73 -4.73 14.05
CA ASP A 100 -0.62 -3.98 14.67
C ASP A 100 0.72 -4.76 14.64
N SER A 101 0.99 -5.44 13.52
CA SER A 101 2.11 -6.38 13.42
C SER A 101 3.36 -5.72 12.85
N SER A 102 4.41 -5.69 13.67
CA SER A 102 5.75 -5.17 13.37
C SER A 102 6.41 -5.89 12.19
N PHE A 103 6.19 -7.21 12.06
CA PHE A 103 6.72 -7.99 10.92
C PHE A 103 6.12 -7.55 9.59
N ASN A 104 4.79 -7.37 9.54
CA ASN A 104 4.10 -6.92 8.33
C ASN A 104 4.49 -5.47 7.96
N PHE A 105 4.76 -4.61 8.96
CA PHE A 105 5.34 -3.28 8.73
C PHE A 105 6.74 -3.36 8.09
N MET A 106 7.63 -4.23 8.59
CA MET A 106 8.98 -4.39 8.02
C MET A 106 8.93 -4.88 6.57
N ALA A 107 8.10 -5.88 6.28
CA ALA A 107 7.90 -6.38 4.92
C ALA A 107 7.35 -5.28 3.99
N PHE A 108 6.40 -4.47 4.48
CA PHE A 108 5.89 -3.31 3.75
C PHE A 108 7.01 -2.32 3.42
N PHE A 109 7.83 -1.90 4.40
CA PHE A 109 8.87 -0.90 4.15
C PHE A 109 9.88 -1.37 3.10
N PHE A 110 10.34 -2.62 3.18
CA PHE A 110 11.31 -3.16 2.23
C PHE A 110 10.74 -3.19 0.80
N ILE A 111 9.55 -3.76 0.63
CA ILE A 111 8.94 -3.89 -0.70
C ILE A 111 8.52 -2.52 -1.24
N PHE A 112 7.94 -1.66 -0.40
CA PHE A 112 7.49 -0.34 -0.82
C PHE A 112 8.67 0.58 -1.15
N PHE A 113 9.81 0.45 -0.47
CA PHE A 113 11.03 1.15 -0.85
C PHE A 113 11.53 0.74 -2.24
N LEU A 114 11.60 -0.56 -2.55
CA LEU A 114 11.93 -1.02 -3.89
C LEU A 114 10.94 -0.50 -4.94
N GLN A 115 9.64 -0.48 -4.61
CA GLN A 115 8.61 0.09 -5.47
C GLN A 115 8.81 1.60 -5.71
N CYS A 116 9.24 2.36 -4.68
CA CYS A 116 9.59 3.77 -4.84
C CYS A 116 10.76 3.98 -5.81
N VAL A 117 11.80 3.13 -5.71
CA VAL A 117 12.94 3.17 -6.63
C VAL A 117 12.49 2.86 -8.07
N LEU A 118 11.63 1.86 -8.26
CA LEU A 118 11.05 1.55 -9.57
C LEU A 118 10.23 2.73 -10.14
N ALA A 119 9.39 3.37 -9.31
CA ALA A 119 8.62 4.54 -9.72
C ALA A 119 9.52 5.73 -10.09
N LEU A 120 10.65 5.90 -9.40
CA LEU A 120 11.65 6.90 -9.74
C LEU A 120 12.32 6.62 -11.08
N ILE A 121 12.68 5.35 -11.37
CA ILE A 121 13.21 4.95 -12.68
C ILE A 121 12.17 5.20 -13.79
N GLN A 122 10.89 4.90 -13.56
CA GLN A 122 9.80 5.20 -14.51
C GLN A 122 9.62 6.70 -14.74
N THR A 123 9.78 7.51 -13.69
CA THR A 123 9.73 8.97 -13.76
C THR A 123 10.87 9.52 -14.61
N VAL A 124 12.08 8.97 -14.47
CA VAL A 124 13.22 9.32 -15.31
C VAL A 124 12.95 8.94 -16.76
N GLY A 125 12.37 7.76 -17.01
CA GLY A 125 11.93 7.33 -18.34
C GLY A 125 13.09 6.99 -19.26
N ILE A 126 13.89 5.99 -18.87
CA ILE A 126 14.98 5.48 -19.71
C ILE A 126 14.38 4.86 -20.98
N SER A 127 14.88 5.25 -22.15
CA SER A 127 14.42 4.70 -23.43
C SER A 127 14.61 3.16 -23.46
N GLY A 128 13.58 2.44 -23.89
CA GLY A 128 13.60 0.97 -23.93
C GLY A 128 13.22 0.29 -22.63
N TRP A 129 12.85 1.04 -21.58
CA TRP A 129 12.27 0.48 -20.35
C TRP A 129 10.74 0.45 -20.36
N GLY A 130 10.07 0.91 -21.42
CA GLY A 130 8.60 0.91 -21.49
C GLY A 130 7.93 1.94 -20.58
N ALA A 131 8.63 3.02 -20.22
CA ALA A 131 8.08 4.15 -19.47
C ALA A 131 8.35 5.47 -20.21
N CYS A 132 7.29 6.25 -20.45
CA CYS A 132 7.35 7.60 -21.00
C CYS A 132 7.59 8.62 -19.88
N GLY A 133 8.77 8.58 -19.26
CA GLY A 133 9.21 9.56 -18.26
C GLY A 133 9.84 10.80 -18.90
N TRP A 134 10.53 11.60 -18.09
CA TRP A 134 11.06 12.91 -18.50
C TRP A 134 12.08 12.83 -19.64
N ILE A 135 13.07 11.94 -19.56
CA ILE A 135 14.12 11.84 -20.59
C ILE A 135 13.51 11.45 -21.93
N ALA A 136 12.74 10.35 -21.95
CA ALA A 136 11.99 9.90 -23.10
C ALA A 136 11.15 11.05 -23.72
N THR A 137 10.43 11.81 -22.90
CA THR A 137 9.57 12.92 -23.36
C THR A 137 10.32 14.09 -23.94
N VAL A 138 11.35 14.58 -23.26
CA VAL A 138 12.14 15.74 -23.73
C VAL A 138 12.84 15.41 -25.04
N LEU A 139 13.37 14.20 -25.20
CA LEU A 139 14.03 13.79 -26.44
C LEU A 139 13.04 13.65 -27.61
N PHE A 140 11.77 13.33 -27.35
CA PHE A 140 10.77 13.15 -28.40
C PHE A 140 10.12 14.46 -28.86
N PHE A 141 10.22 15.54 -28.07
CA PHE A 141 9.66 16.86 -28.41
C PHE A 141 10.19 17.42 -29.73
N SER A 142 11.47 17.19 -30.05
CA SER A 142 12.07 17.63 -31.32
C SER A 142 11.67 16.76 -32.51
N TYR A 143 11.04 15.61 -32.28
CA TYR A 143 10.67 14.65 -33.33
C TYR A 143 9.18 14.72 -33.66
N ASN A 144 8.30 14.64 -32.64
CA ASN A 144 6.86 14.77 -32.81
C ASN A 144 6.24 15.44 -31.58
N VAL A 145 5.84 16.70 -31.74
CA VAL A 145 5.25 17.51 -30.66
C VAL A 145 3.96 16.90 -30.13
N GLY A 146 3.11 16.36 -31.00
CA GLY A 146 1.82 15.78 -30.61
C GLY A 146 2.00 14.59 -29.68
N SER A 147 2.86 13.64 -30.05
CA SER A 147 3.18 12.49 -29.21
C SER A 147 3.88 12.89 -27.91
N ALA A 148 4.81 13.86 -27.97
CA ALA A 148 5.53 14.34 -26.80
C ALA A 148 4.59 14.99 -25.76
N VAL A 149 3.55 15.71 -26.19
CA VAL A 149 2.53 16.25 -25.29
C VAL A 149 1.77 15.13 -24.56
N VAL A 150 1.39 14.06 -25.25
CA VAL A 150 0.73 12.91 -24.61
C VAL A 150 1.66 12.27 -23.57
N MET A 151 2.93 12.07 -23.93
CA MET A 151 3.91 11.50 -23.02
C MET A 151 4.22 12.38 -21.81
N LEU A 152 4.13 13.71 -21.94
CA LEU A 152 4.29 14.64 -20.83
C LEU A 152 3.26 14.37 -19.71
N PHE A 153 2.02 13.99 -20.05
CA PHE A 153 1.04 13.59 -19.04
C PHE A 153 1.51 12.38 -18.23
N SER A 154 2.10 11.37 -18.88
CA SER A 154 2.69 10.22 -18.17
C SER A 154 3.85 10.63 -17.28
N ALA A 155 4.77 11.47 -17.76
CA ALA A 155 5.92 11.93 -16.98
C ALA A 155 5.47 12.70 -15.71
N LEU A 156 4.46 13.57 -15.84
CA LEU A 156 3.88 14.31 -14.73
C LEU A 156 3.18 13.37 -13.72
N LEU A 157 2.41 12.39 -14.20
CA LEU A 157 1.75 11.42 -13.33
C LEU A 157 2.75 10.52 -12.60
N PHE A 158 3.79 10.02 -13.26
CA PHE A 158 4.86 9.25 -12.60
C PHE A 158 5.58 10.09 -11.54
N THR A 159 5.83 11.38 -11.82
CA THR A 159 6.40 12.31 -10.84
C THR A 159 5.49 12.46 -9.62
N LEU A 160 4.19 12.71 -9.84
CA LEU A 160 3.21 12.83 -8.77
C LEU A 160 3.15 11.56 -7.92
N VAL A 161 3.09 10.38 -8.55
CA VAL A 161 3.05 9.10 -7.84
C VAL A 161 4.33 8.88 -7.04
N THR A 162 5.50 9.14 -7.60
CA THR A 162 6.80 8.96 -6.91
C THR A 162 6.89 9.86 -5.68
N VAL A 163 6.46 11.12 -5.79
CA VAL A 163 6.42 12.06 -4.65
C VAL A 163 5.46 11.56 -3.57
N LEU A 164 4.24 11.17 -3.95
CA LEU A 164 3.26 10.65 -3.00
C LEU A 164 3.72 9.34 -2.32
N MET A 165 4.39 8.45 -3.06
CA MET A 165 5.01 7.25 -2.50
C MET A 165 6.08 7.60 -1.45
N GLY A 166 6.95 8.57 -1.74
CA GLY A 166 7.92 9.08 -0.76
C GLY A 166 7.26 9.66 0.49
N LEU A 167 6.19 10.46 0.34
CA LEU A 167 5.44 11.02 1.47
C LEU A 167 4.78 9.94 2.33
N VAL A 168 4.20 8.91 1.71
CA VAL A 168 3.63 7.75 2.43
C VAL A 168 4.72 7.01 3.19
N LEU A 169 5.86 6.74 2.56
CA LEU A 169 6.98 6.04 3.19
C LEU A 169 7.45 6.80 4.45
N ILE A 170 7.65 8.12 4.34
CA ILE A 170 8.05 8.98 5.47
C ILE A 170 6.98 8.97 6.57
N THR A 171 5.70 9.09 6.20
CA THR A 171 4.59 9.14 7.17
C THR A 171 4.46 7.85 7.95
N VAL A 172 4.45 6.70 7.24
CA VAL A 172 4.34 5.38 7.89
C VAL A 172 5.58 5.10 8.73
N HIS A 173 6.78 5.45 8.26
CA HIS A 173 8.02 5.29 9.02
C HIS A 173 8.04 6.13 10.30
N ARG A 174 7.57 7.39 10.24
CA ARG A 174 7.44 8.25 11.42
C ARG A 174 6.47 7.68 12.44
N MET A 175 5.32 7.18 12.01
CA MET A 175 4.36 6.51 12.91
C MET A 175 4.96 5.26 13.55
N TYR A 176 5.63 4.41 12.75
CA TYR A 176 6.25 3.18 13.21
C TYR A 176 7.34 3.44 14.27
N ARG A 177 8.23 4.43 14.03
CA ARG A 177 9.24 4.84 15.02
C ARG A 177 8.66 5.52 16.25
N GLY A 178 7.61 6.32 16.09
CA GLY A 178 6.94 7.01 17.20
C GLY A 178 6.15 6.06 18.12
N GLY A 179 5.69 4.92 17.59
CA GLY A 179 4.96 3.89 18.34
C GLY A 179 5.81 2.82 19.03
N GLY A 180 7.15 2.96 19.03
CA GLY A 180 8.05 1.98 19.67
C GLY A 180 8.26 0.69 18.87
N GLY A 181 8.03 0.70 17.55
CA GLY A 181 8.36 -0.43 16.68
C GLY A 181 9.86 -0.68 16.61
N SER A 182 10.31 -1.91 16.90
CA SER A 182 11.71 -2.33 16.81
C SER A 182 11.86 -3.64 16.04
N PHE A 183 13.05 -3.88 15.50
CA PHE A 183 13.39 -5.13 14.83
C PHE A 183 13.31 -6.34 15.78
N GLU A 184 13.71 -6.16 17.05
CA GLU A 184 13.58 -7.19 18.09
C GLU A 184 12.12 -7.60 18.30
N ARG A 185 11.21 -6.65 18.35
CA ARG A 185 9.77 -6.92 18.47
C ARG A 185 9.20 -7.62 17.22
N ALA A 186 9.69 -7.27 16.03
CA ALA A 186 9.34 -7.99 14.80
C ALA A 186 9.88 -9.44 14.80
N GLN A 187 11.05 -9.67 15.38
CA GLN A 187 11.62 -11.01 15.53
C GLN A 187 10.83 -11.86 16.53
N GLU A 188 10.41 -11.27 17.65
CA GLU A 188 9.56 -11.92 18.65
C GLU A 188 8.17 -12.25 18.08
N GLU A 189 7.55 -11.34 17.32
CA GLU A 189 6.29 -11.60 16.63
C GLU A 189 6.41 -12.72 15.57
N TRP A 190 7.56 -12.81 14.88
CA TRP A 190 7.84 -13.84 13.89
C TRP A 190 7.98 -15.23 14.52
N THR A 191 8.75 -15.34 15.60
CA THR A 191 9.00 -16.62 16.31
C THR A 191 7.76 -17.13 17.04
N THR A 192 6.96 -16.22 17.60
CA THR A 192 5.71 -16.57 18.31
C THR A 192 4.52 -16.81 17.38
N GLY A 193 4.63 -16.43 16.09
CA GLY A 193 3.53 -16.54 15.14
C GLY A 193 2.40 -15.52 15.35
N LEU A 194 2.56 -14.59 16.29
CA LEU A 194 1.58 -13.55 16.63
C LEU A 194 1.27 -12.62 15.45
N TRP A 195 2.14 -12.55 14.45
CA TRP A 195 1.91 -11.80 13.20
C TRP A 195 0.70 -12.28 12.38
N LYS A 196 0.16 -13.48 12.64
CA LYS A 196 -0.98 -14.07 11.91
C LYS A 196 -2.36 -13.77 12.51
N SER A 197 -2.44 -13.45 13.80
CA SER A 197 -3.69 -13.16 14.51
C SER A 197 -3.74 -11.68 14.85
N ALA A 198 -4.86 -11.00 14.57
CA ALA A 198 -5.08 -9.66 15.11
C ALA A 198 -5.13 -9.79 16.64
N PRO A 199 -4.18 -9.22 17.40
CA PRO A 199 -4.30 -9.23 18.84
C PRO A 199 -5.57 -8.43 19.18
N VAL A 200 -6.46 -9.02 19.96
CA VAL A 200 -7.48 -8.26 20.69
C VAL A 200 -6.70 -7.46 21.73
N ARG A 201 -6.07 -6.37 21.29
CA ARG A 201 -5.33 -5.46 22.15
C ARG A 201 -6.24 -4.29 22.46
N GLU A 202 -7.26 -4.58 23.28
CA GLU A 202 -7.63 -3.59 24.28
C GLU A 202 -6.38 -3.32 25.13
N ALA A 203 -6.15 -2.05 25.46
CA ALA A 203 -5.03 -1.54 26.25
C ALA A 203 -3.68 -1.36 25.52
N GLY A 204 -3.35 -0.08 25.26
CA GLY A 204 -1.99 0.36 24.94
C GLY A 204 -1.84 1.85 24.65
N PHE A 205 -2.90 2.54 24.22
CA PHE A 205 -2.82 3.95 23.78
C PHE A 205 -3.22 5.03 24.82
N ASN A 206 -3.28 4.68 26.11
CA ASN A 206 -3.50 5.64 27.20
C ASN A 206 -2.34 5.73 28.22
N ALA A 207 -1.17 5.14 27.95
CA ALA A 207 -0.05 5.11 28.91
C ALA A 207 1.03 6.18 28.65
N VAL A 208 0.68 7.37 28.16
CA VAL A 208 1.66 8.47 27.96
C VAL A 208 1.26 9.81 28.60
N ASN A 209 0.13 9.91 29.31
CA ASN A 209 -0.23 11.16 30.01
C ASN A 209 -0.29 11.10 31.54
N GLU A 210 0.15 10.02 32.18
CA GLU A 210 0.23 9.98 33.65
C GLU A 210 1.67 9.78 34.12
N THR A 211 2.45 10.87 34.08
CA THR A 211 3.55 11.06 35.03
C THR A 211 2.95 11.61 36.32
N GLY A 212 2.36 10.72 37.12
CA GLY A 212 1.83 11.01 38.45
C GLY A 212 2.00 9.81 39.37
N PRO A 213 2.22 10.00 40.69
CA PRO A 213 2.64 8.93 41.59
C PRO A 213 1.57 7.84 41.76
N SER A 214 2.06 6.60 41.84
CA SER A 214 1.36 5.32 41.93
C SER A 214 0.06 5.30 42.78
N LEU A 215 -1.00 4.72 42.23
CA LEU A 215 -2.21 4.30 42.96
C LEU A 215 -2.20 2.78 43.25
N PRO A 216 -2.82 2.34 44.37
CA PRO A 216 -2.59 1.02 44.95
C PRO A 216 -3.30 -0.14 44.23
N GLN A 217 -2.65 -1.30 44.30
CA GLN A 217 -3.07 -2.61 43.81
C GLN A 217 -4.39 -3.05 44.47
N TYR A 218 -5.43 -3.35 43.67
CA TYR A 218 -6.62 -4.05 44.15
C TYR A 218 -6.43 -5.58 44.02
N PRO A 219 -6.74 -6.37 45.05
CA PRO A 219 -6.64 -7.82 44.97
C PRO A 219 -7.79 -8.41 44.14
N ALA A 220 -7.44 -9.17 43.10
CA ALA A 220 -8.39 -9.98 42.33
C ALA A 220 -8.78 -11.23 43.14
N ALA A 221 -9.74 -11.10 44.05
CA ALA A 221 -10.44 -12.24 44.63
C ALA A 221 -11.76 -12.43 43.87
N VAL A 222 -11.77 -13.37 42.93
CA VAL A 222 -13.01 -13.85 42.30
C VAL A 222 -13.67 -14.83 43.28
N PRO A 223 -14.93 -14.61 43.71
CA PRO A 223 -15.63 -15.59 44.55
C PRO A 223 -15.88 -16.89 43.76
N SER A 224 -15.40 -18.01 44.29
CA SER A 224 -15.75 -19.35 43.80
C SER A 224 -17.19 -19.69 44.19
N TYR A 225 -18.07 -19.89 43.21
CA TYR A 225 -19.39 -20.46 43.45
C TYR A 225 -19.28 -21.98 43.72
N PRO A 226 -20.09 -22.54 44.63
CA PRO A 226 -20.09 -23.97 44.89
C PRO A 226 -20.70 -24.74 43.70
N ASP A 227 -20.06 -25.83 43.33
CA ASP A 227 -20.60 -26.84 42.42
C ASP A 227 -21.82 -27.50 43.08
N ASN A 228 -23.00 -27.28 42.51
CA ASN A 228 -24.23 -27.90 42.98
C ASN A 228 -24.28 -29.35 42.49
N GLY A 229 -24.00 -30.28 43.41
CA GLY A 229 -24.33 -31.70 43.32
C GLY A 229 -25.85 -31.98 43.40
N PRO A 230 -26.26 -33.25 43.27
CA PRO A 230 -27.48 -33.66 42.59
C PRO A 230 -28.71 -33.68 43.50
N TRP A 231 -29.81 -33.13 42.97
CA TRP A 231 -31.21 -33.53 43.26
C TRP A 231 -32.03 -33.33 41.99
#